data_AF-A0A1H6KRG1-F1
#
_entry.id   AF-A0A1H6KRG1-F1
#
_cell.length_a   1.000
_cell.length_b   1.000
_cell.length_c   1.000
_cell.angle_alpha   90.00
_cell.angle_beta   90.00
_cell.angle_gamma   90.00
#
_symmetry.space_group_name_H-M   'P 1'
#
loop_
_entity.id
_entity.type
_entity.pdbx_description
1 polymer ?
#
loop_
_entity_poly.entity_id
_entity_poly.type
_entity_poly.pdbx_seq_one_letter_code
_entity_poly.pdbx_strand_id
1 'polypeptide(L)'
;MGRFASLTSGFILAVALCAATTAGASGVATAHEMDFDAPLRQSSDCDSNYSGCVPVASDVDCAGGSGNGPEYVAGPITVLGDDIYELDRDGDGTACDS
;
A
#
# COMPACT_ATOMS: atom_id res chain seq x y z
N MET A 1 -16.91 83.54 3.04
CA MET A 1 -16.31 83.31 4.38
C MET A 1 -16.41 81.82 4.70
N GLY A 2 -15.38 81.19 5.29
CA GLY A 2 -15.50 79.84 5.87
C GLY A 2 -14.71 78.72 5.17
N ARG A 3 -13.37 78.80 5.07
CA ARG A 3 -12.37 77.89 5.72
C ARG A 3 -12.86 76.48 6.09
N PHE A 4 -12.25 75.46 5.47
CA PHE A 4 -11.76 74.18 6.04
C PHE A 4 -10.75 73.60 5.03
N ALA A 5 -9.46 73.94 5.06
CA ALA A 5 -8.43 73.53 6.02
C ALA A 5 -8.36 72.00 6.23
N SER A 6 -7.33 71.41 5.62
CA SER A 6 -6.59 70.20 5.99
C SER A 6 -7.37 68.95 6.40
N LEU A 7 -7.23 67.91 5.58
CA LEU A 7 -6.75 66.61 6.08
C LEU A 7 -5.88 65.97 5.00
N THR A 8 -4.59 66.28 5.11
CA THR A 8 -3.51 65.38 4.72
C THR A 8 -3.71 64.04 5.42
N SER A 9 -4.12 62.99 4.71
CA SER A 9 -3.94 61.63 5.20
C SER A 9 -3.93 60.61 4.06
N GLY A 10 -2.77 59.99 3.86
CA GLY A 10 -2.58 58.72 3.12
C GLY A 10 -2.53 58.86 1.60
N PHE A 11 -1.49 59.44 1.01
CA PHE A 11 -0.27 58.72 0.60
C PHE A 11 -0.46 57.23 0.23
N ILE A 12 -0.90 57.03 -1.01
CA ILE A 12 -0.27 56.18 -2.02
C ILE A 12 0.04 54.73 -1.58
N LEU A 13 -0.89 53.88 -1.99
CA LEU A 13 -0.70 52.57 -2.59
C LEU A 13 0.74 52.35 -3.13
N ALA A 14 1.58 51.66 -2.35
CA ALA A 14 2.75 50.97 -2.88
C ALA A 14 2.62 49.49 -2.51
N VAL A 15 2.13 48.76 -3.50
CA VAL A 15 1.98 47.31 -3.55
C VAL A 15 3.23 46.64 -3.00
N ALA A 16 3.06 45.88 -1.93
CA ALA A 16 4.11 45.07 -1.33
C ALA A 16 4.70 44.14 -2.41
N LEU A 17 6.01 44.26 -2.60
CA LEU A 17 6.80 43.41 -3.48
C LEU A 17 6.60 41.94 -3.08
N CYS A 18 6.30 41.13 -4.09
CA CYS A 18 6.40 39.69 -4.04
C CYS A 18 7.84 39.30 -3.66
N ALA A 19 8.04 38.85 -2.42
CA ALA A 19 9.08 37.90 -2.08
C ALA A 19 8.39 36.66 -1.54
N ALA A 20 7.91 35.82 -2.46
CA ALA A 20 7.58 34.44 -2.14
C ALA A 20 8.90 33.73 -1.76
N THR A 21 9.29 33.82 -0.49
CA THR A 21 10.29 32.95 0.11
C THR A 21 9.52 31.92 0.93
N THR A 22 9.20 30.82 0.26
CA THR A 22 8.64 29.62 0.87
C THR A 22 9.72 28.97 1.74
N ALA A 23 9.56 29.02 3.05
CA ALA A 23 10.33 28.17 3.98
C ALA A 23 9.41 27.70 5.11
N GLY A 24 8.36 26.96 4.74
CA GLY A 24 7.59 26.16 5.67
C GLY A 24 8.33 24.86 5.95
N ALA A 25 9.17 24.84 6.99
CA ALA A 25 9.67 23.58 7.56
C ALA A 25 8.66 23.08 8.61
N SER A 26 7.49 22.64 8.14
CA SER A 26 6.58 21.82 8.93
C SER A 26 7.09 20.38 8.93
N GLY A 27 8.08 20.10 9.77
CA GLY A 27 8.54 18.74 10.04
C GLY A 27 7.58 18.04 11.01
N VAL A 28 6.42 17.63 10.52
CA VAL A 28 5.63 16.59 11.20
C VAL A 28 6.31 15.26 10.92
N ALA A 29 7.02 14.74 11.92
CA ALA A 29 7.48 13.36 11.94
C ALA A 29 6.28 12.44 12.15
N THR A 30 5.43 12.32 11.12
CA THR A 30 4.59 11.13 10.98
C THR A 30 5.50 10.05 10.42
N ALA A 31 6.02 9.20 11.30
CA ALA A 31 6.42 7.87 10.90
C ALA A 31 5.14 7.14 10.47
N HIS A 32 4.72 7.36 9.22
CA HIS A 32 3.94 6.37 8.50
C HIS A 32 4.97 5.38 7.98
N GLU A 33 5.27 4.40 8.81
CA GLU A 33 5.45 3.05 8.30
C GLU A 33 4.28 2.79 7.37
N MET A 34 4.56 2.58 6.09
CA MET A 34 4.04 1.48 5.28
C MET A 34 4.93 1.37 4.06
N ASP A 35 5.81 0.38 4.17
CA ASP A 35 6.61 -0.18 3.10
C ASP A 35 5.65 -0.59 1.98
N PHE A 36 5.69 0.14 0.86
CA PHE A 36 5.09 -0.36 -0.37
C PHE A 36 6.10 -1.34 -0.96
N ASP A 37 5.97 -2.59 -0.50
CA ASP A 37 6.60 -3.77 -1.05
C ASP A 37 6.49 -3.70 -2.58
N ALA A 38 7.62 -3.42 -3.22
CA ALA A 38 7.73 -3.53 -4.65
C ALA A 38 7.42 -5.00 -4.97
N PRO A 39 6.54 -5.31 -5.94
CA PRO A 39 6.18 -6.69 -6.21
C PRO A 39 7.46 -7.43 -6.59
N LEU A 40 7.95 -8.25 -5.67
CA LEU A 40 8.96 -9.24 -5.98
C LEU A 40 8.31 -10.08 -7.07
N ARG A 41 8.80 -9.91 -8.30
CA ARG A 41 8.47 -10.78 -9.43
C ARG A 41 8.88 -12.18 -9.00
N GLN A 42 7.97 -12.89 -8.35
CA GLN A 42 8.17 -14.28 -7.96
C GLN A 42 8.22 -15.06 -9.26
N SER A 43 9.47 -15.32 -9.65
CA SER A 43 9.86 -16.39 -10.55
C SER A 43 8.90 -17.54 -10.30
N SER A 44 8.10 -17.86 -11.31
CA SER A 44 7.01 -18.83 -11.21
C SER A 44 7.59 -20.25 -11.16
N ASP A 45 8.41 -20.51 -10.16
CA ASP A 45 8.84 -21.83 -9.74
C ASP A 45 7.72 -22.36 -8.84
N CYS A 46 7.03 -23.40 -9.31
CA CYS A 46 6.00 -24.06 -8.54
C CYS A 46 6.63 -24.69 -7.28
N ASP A 47 5.97 -24.57 -6.14
CA ASP A 47 6.44 -25.22 -4.92
C ASP A 47 6.38 -26.75 -5.07
N SER A 48 7.50 -27.42 -4.78
CA SER A 48 7.65 -28.87 -4.96
C SER A 48 6.99 -29.71 -3.87
N ASN A 49 6.55 -29.10 -2.77
CA ASN A 49 5.80 -29.79 -1.71
C ASN A 49 4.37 -30.11 -2.13
N TYR A 50 3.94 -29.69 -3.32
CA TYR A 50 2.59 -29.90 -3.82
C TYR A 50 2.60 -30.57 -5.20
N SER A 51 1.58 -31.38 -5.50
CA SER A 51 1.46 -32.08 -6.79
C SER A 51 1.05 -31.16 -7.95
N GLY A 52 0.55 -29.96 -7.64
CA GLY A 52 0.16 -28.92 -8.58
C GLY A 52 1.13 -27.74 -8.61
N CYS A 53 0.87 -26.75 -9.46
CA CYS A 53 1.66 -25.53 -9.44
C CYS A 53 1.13 -24.55 -8.39
N VAL A 54 1.70 -24.63 -7.18
CA VAL A 54 1.48 -23.63 -6.14
C VAL A 54 2.51 -22.53 -6.34
N PRO A 55 2.12 -21.29 -6.65
CA PRO A 55 3.06 -20.19 -6.83
C PRO A 55 3.78 -19.92 -5.51
N VAL A 56 5.10 -19.72 -5.56
CA VAL A 56 5.86 -19.35 -4.37
C VAL A 56 5.58 -17.88 -4.05
N ALA A 57 4.60 -17.63 -3.19
CA ALA A 57 4.19 -16.31 -2.72
C ALA A 57 4.41 -16.16 -1.21
N SER A 58 4.13 -14.96 -0.66
CA SER A 58 4.11 -14.76 0.82
C SER A 58 2.92 -15.45 1.47
N ASP A 59 1.81 -15.56 0.75
CA ASP A 59 0.58 -16.19 1.18
C ASP A 59 -0.15 -16.69 -0.07
N VAL A 60 -0.70 -17.89 -0.01
CA VAL A 60 -1.40 -18.52 -1.13
C VAL A 60 -2.68 -19.08 -0.58
N ASP A 61 -3.80 -18.75 -1.22
CA ASP A 61 -5.11 -19.18 -0.78
C ASP A 61 -5.80 -20.10 -1.79
N CYS A 62 -6.74 -20.91 -1.31
CA CYS A 62 -7.62 -21.67 -2.20
C CYS A 62 -8.59 -20.76 -2.95
N ALA A 63 -8.65 -20.90 -4.28
CA ALA A 63 -9.59 -20.17 -5.12
C ALA A 63 -11.04 -20.50 -4.72
N GLY A 64 -11.85 -19.47 -4.48
CA GLY A 64 -13.24 -19.62 -3.99
C GLY A 64 -13.39 -19.67 -2.47
N GLY A 65 -12.29 -19.65 -1.73
CA GLY A 65 -12.27 -19.53 -0.27
C GLY A 65 -12.45 -18.10 0.24
N SER A 66 -12.36 -17.94 1.56
CA SER A 66 -12.36 -16.63 2.26
C SER A 66 -10.97 -16.00 2.40
N GLY A 67 -10.01 -16.52 1.63
CA GLY A 67 -8.63 -16.06 1.60
C GLY A 67 -8.50 -14.58 1.25
N ASN A 68 -7.41 -13.96 1.68
CA ASN A 68 -7.06 -12.58 1.33
C ASN A 68 -5.64 -12.47 0.75
N GLY A 69 -5.02 -13.61 0.47
CA GLY A 69 -3.69 -13.72 -0.08
C GLY A 69 -3.60 -13.06 -1.46
N PRO A 70 -2.38 -12.68 -1.85
CA PRO A 70 -2.11 -12.08 -3.16
C PRO A 70 -2.32 -13.07 -4.31
N GLU A 71 -2.17 -14.37 -4.06
CA GLU A 71 -2.23 -15.44 -5.05
C GLU A 71 -3.24 -16.51 -4.64
N TYR A 72 -3.85 -17.16 -5.64
CA TYR A 72 -4.85 -18.20 -5.44
C TYR A 72 -4.56 -19.44 -6.28
N VAL A 73 -4.79 -20.61 -5.70
CA VAL A 73 -4.66 -21.91 -6.37
C VAL A 73 -6.01 -22.59 -6.50
N ALA A 74 -6.26 -23.19 -7.66
CA ALA A 74 -7.46 -24.00 -7.88
C ALA A 74 -7.18 -25.45 -7.49
N GLY A 75 -7.95 -25.97 -6.54
CA GLY A 75 -7.85 -27.36 -6.07
C GLY A 75 -8.65 -28.37 -6.90
N PRO A 76 -8.57 -29.67 -6.53
CA PRO A 76 -7.79 -30.22 -5.41
C PRO A 76 -6.31 -30.41 -5.75
N ILE A 77 -5.42 -30.14 -4.78
CA ILE A 77 -3.97 -30.31 -4.91
C ILE A 77 -3.49 -31.25 -3.80
N THR A 78 -2.61 -32.20 -4.12
CA THR A 78 -2.05 -33.11 -3.11
C THR A 78 -0.84 -32.49 -2.45
N VAL A 79 -0.77 -32.56 -1.13
CA VAL A 79 0.42 -32.22 -0.35
C VAL A 79 1.37 -33.42 -0.40
N LEU A 80 2.53 -33.24 -1.03
CA LEU A 80 3.59 -34.25 -1.17
C LEU A 80 4.60 -34.20 -0.01
N GLY A 81 4.75 -33.03 0.61
CA GLY A 81 5.72 -32.75 1.66
C GLY A 81 5.09 -31.99 2.83
N ASP A 82 5.69 -30.86 3.18
CA ASP A 82 5.18 -29.98 4.24
C ASP A 82 4.17 -28.98 3.67
N ASP A 83 3.04 -28.79 4.36
CA ASP A 83 2.05 -27.77 4.02
C ASP A 83 2.47 -26.39 4.57
N ILE A 84 3.42 -25.74 3.89
CA ILE A 84 3.97 -24.45 4.33
C ILE A 84 2.99 -23.28 4.17
N TYR A 85 1.98 -23.43 3.32
CA TYR A 85 0.96 -22.43 3.03
C TYR A 85 -0.38 -22.70 3.74
N GLU A 86 -0.44 -23.72 4.60
CA GLU A 86 -1.65 -24.10 5.37
C GLU A 86 -2.90 -24.25 4.47
N LEU A 87 -2.71 -24.82 3.27
CA LEU A 87 -3.77 -25.04 2.28
C LEU A 87 -4.61 -26.29 2.60
N ASP A 88 -4.06 -27.24 3.34
CA ASP A 88 -4.70 -28.46 3.86
C ASP A 88 -5.01 -28.27 5.35
N ARG A 89 -6.12 -27.57 5.63
CA ARG A 89 -6.47 -27.17 7.00
C ARG A 89 -6.97 -28.34 7.86
N ASP A 90 -7.48 -29.39 7.24
CA ASP A 90 -7.97 -30.60 7.90
C ASP A 90 -6.92 -31.71 7.99
N GLY A 91 -5.82 -31.59 7.25
CA GLY A 91 -4.64 -32.44 7.36
C GLY A 91 -4.84 -33.82 6.74
N ASP A 92 -5.65 -33.91 5.68
CA ASP A 92 -5.97 -35.18 5.00
C ASP A 92 -5.01 -35.50 3.84
N GLY A 93 -4.09 -34.57 3.53
CA GLY A 93 -3.14 -34.63 2.43
C GLY A 93 -3.64 -33.97 1.13
N THR A 94 -4.83 -33.38 1.13
CA THR A 94 -5.45 -32.72 -0.02
C THR A 94 -5.76 -31.26 0.29
N ALA A 95 -4.93 -30.38 -0.27
CA ALA A 95 -5.16 -28.95 -0.27
C ALA A 95 -6.33 -28.56 -1.20
N CYS A 96 -7.11 -27.57 -0.77
CA CYS A 96 -8.17 -26.93 -1.57
C CYS A 96 -9.23 -27.89 -2.13
N ASP A 97 -9.65 -28.90 -1.36
CA ASP A 97 -10.72 -29.85 -1.75
C ASP A 97 -12.16 -29.31 -1.56
N SER A 98 -12.31 -28.09 -1.00
CA SER A 98 -13.60 -27.50 -0.60
C SER A 98 -14.14 -26.41 -1.52
#